data_AF-A0A956AZK2-F1
#
_entry.id   AF-A0A956AZK2-F1
#
_cell.length_a   1.000
_cell.length_b   1.000
_cell.length_c   1.000
_cell.angle_alpha   90.00
_cell.angle_beta   90.00
_cell.angle_gamma   90.00
#
_symmetry.space_group_name_H-M   'P 1'
#
loop_
_entity.id
_entity.type
_entity.pdbx_description
1 polymer ?
#
loop_
_entity_poly.entity_id
_entity_poly.type
_entity_poly.pdbx_seq_one_letter_code
_entity_poly.pdbx_strand_id
1 'polypeptide(L)'
;MSLVLRVFAVVALLASAAWAQTTPRVLVIFDTSGSMLWDYEGGTDCRGDGSNDFPHTNPACQLGSRMFHAKQALFRIVQQTDGVEFGLMRYGQLEPGDAGFGQQQQQVGAQYRDGAGNLLDINYDGSTNGCGPADLLVDPSPASEAAVLRWLDNRENYPADKELRANGYTPLTFSMQSAREALLRIIADDPEADCRPYYVLLLTDGYQQCPGEDASDAAYRARVARELEELARGLRNLRVQGARAEVRTFVVGFGPGTAFATELDQMARAGGTAVDANGRPDLLNGTAYQANDPAGLVAALGQAVGNARPRELCDGDDNDCDGRTDEDFPQLGRPCSVGSGECRTDGVIQCAADGSGTVCSADPGDAGLENCNGLDDDCDGQVDEGVRNRCGDCGPEPGELCNGLDDDCDGAVDEGTLNA
;
A
#
# COMPACT_ATOMS: atom_id res chain seq x y z
N MET A 1 -5.35 30.42 -69.45
CA MET A 1 -6.14 30.34 -68.21
C MET A 1 -5.68 29.09 -67.47
N SER A 2 -4.79 29.27 -66.49
CA SER A 2 -4.18 28.16 -65.73
C SER A 2 -5.16 27.58 -64.72
N LEU A 3 -5.30 26.26 -64.75
CA LEU A 3 -6.07 25.47 -63.79
C LEU A 3 -5.14 25.12 -62.62
N VAL A 4 -5.31 25.76 -61.46
CA VAL A 4 -4.57 25.45 -60.23
C VAL A 4 -5.39 24.44 -59.44
N LEU A 5 -4.96 23.17 -59.46
CA LEU A 5 -5.50 22.08 -58.64
C LEU A 5 -4.95 22.24 -57.21
N ARG A 6 -5.78 22.69 -56.28
CA ARG A 6 -5.42 22.73 -54.84
C ARG A 6 -5.66 21.35 -54.24
N VAL A 7 -4.58 20.62 -54.02
CA VAL A 7 -4.56 19.41 -53.18
C VAL A 7 -4.67 19.87 -51.72
N PHE A 8 -5.82 19.66 -51.10
CA PHE A 8 -5.94 19.75 -49.64
C PHE A 8 -5.34 18.47 -49.05
N ALA A 9 -4.14 18.58 -48.47
CA ALA A 9 -3.62 17.55 -47.59
C ALA A 9 -4.46 17.55 -46.31
N VAL A 10 -5.30 16.53 -46.14
CA VAL A 10 -5.91 16.22 -44.85
C VAL A 10 -4.79 15.60 -44.00
N VAL A 11 -4.09 16.44 -43.25
CA VAL A 11 -3.25 15.96 -42.15
C VAL A 11 -4.23 15.50 -41.08
N ALA A 12 -4.42 14.18 -40.97
CA ALA A 12 -5.01 13.60 -39.79
C ALA A 12 -4.10 13.94 -38.62
N LEU A 13 -4.48 14.94 -37.83
CA LEU A 13 -3.96 15.16 -36.49
C LEU A 13 -4.38 13.92 -35.67
N LEU A 14 -3.56 12.89 -35.69
CA LEU A 14 -3.48 11.99 -34.55
C LEU A 14 -2.98 12.86 -33.41
N ALA A 15 -3.92 13.39 -32.62
CA ALA A 15 -3.58 13.82 -31.28
C ALA A 15 -3.03 12.58 -30.59
N SER A 16 -1.71 12.51 -30.44
CA SER A 16 -1.13 11.75 -29.34
C SER A 16 -1.77 12.36 -28.10
N ALA A 17 -2.80 11.70 -27.56
CA ALA A 17 -3.20 11.95 -26.20
C ALA A 17 -1.95 11.66 -25.39
N ALA A 18 -1.25 12.71 -24.95
CA ALA A 18 -0.42 12.59 -23.78
C ALA A 18 -1.40 12.12 -22.70
N TRP A 19 -1.32 10.85 -22.34
CA TRP A 19 -2.08 10.31 -21.23
C TRP A 19 -1.74 11.20 -20.04
N ALA A 20 -2.74 11.87 -19.48
CA ALA A 20 -2.55 12.56 -18.23
C ALA A 20 -2.19 11.49 -17.19
N GLN A 21 -1.21 11.79 -16.33
CA GLN A 21 -0.83 10.93 -15.21
C GLN A 21 -2.09 10.48 -14.47
N THR A 22 -2.35 9.17 -14.47
CA THR A 22 -3.58 8.61 -13.91
C THR A 22 -3.34 8.35 -12.44
N THR A 23 -4.03 9.10 -11.58
CA THR A 23 -3.82 9.03 -10.14
C THR A 23 -4.63 7.89 -9.52
N PRO A 24 -4.12 7.19 -8.51
CA PRO A 24 -4.91 6.21 -7.78
C PRO A 24 -6.16 6.81 -7.11
N ARG A 25 -7.25 6.04 -7.07
CA ARG A 25 -8.47 6.37 -6.33
C ARG A 25 -8.56 5.58 -5.04
N VAL A 26 -8.66 6.30 -3.92
CA VAL A 26 -8.76 5.69 -2.57
C VAL A 26 -10.13 6.00 -2.00
N LEU A 27 -10.98 4.98 -1.85
CA LEU A 27 -12.26 5.08 -1.19
C LEU A 27 -12.10 4.78 0.31
N VAL A 28 -12.16 5.82 1.13
CA VAL A 28 -12.00 5.70 2.58
C VAL A 28 -13.32 5.28 3.22
N ILE A 29 -13.33 4.19 3.97
CA ILE A 29 -14.43 3.84 4.88
C ILE A 29 -14.02 4.29 6.28
N PHE A 30 -14.62 5.38 6.73
CA PHE A 30 -14.31 5.98 8.02
C PHE A 30 -15.23 5.42 9.11
N ASP A 31 -14.64 4.91 10.19
CA ASP A 31 -15.38 4.46 11.36
C ASP A 31 -16.05 5.63 12.08
N THR A 32 -17.37 5.60 12.03
CA THR A 32 -18.24 6.56 12.70
C THR A 32 -19.07 5.88 13.78
N SER A 33 -18.60 4.78 14.36
CA SER A 33 -19.27 4.09 15.47
C SER A 33 -19.16 4.87 16.78
N GLY A 34 -19.98 4.53 17.77
CA GLY A 34 -19.97 5.22 19.06
C GLY A 34 -18.71 5.05 19.90
N SER A 35 -17.96 3.96 19.69
CA SER A 35 -16.67 3.74 20.36
C SER A 35 -15.66 4.84 20.03
N MET A 36 -15.82 5.51 18.89
CA MET A 36 -14.96 6.60 18.46
C MET A 36 -15.02 7.83 19.39
N LEU A 37 -16.04 7.97 20.23
CA LEU A 37 -16.13 9.05 21.23
C LEU A 37 -15.26 8.80 22.48
N TRP A 38 -14.65 7.62 22.59
CA TRP A 38 -13.79 7.27 23.71
C TRP A 38 -12.36 7.74 23.47
N ASP A 39 -11.61 7.90 24.55
CA ASP A 39 -10.18 8.14 24.50
C ASP A 39 -9.43 6.99 23.82
N TYR A 40 -8.17 7.27 23.47
CA TYR A 40 -7.33 6.29 22.79
C TYR A 40 -7.07 5.04 23.65
N GLU A 41 -7.08 5.17 24.97
CA GLU A 41 -6.90 4.06 25.93
C GLU A 41 -8.20 3.22 26.13
N GLY A 42 -9.34 3.67 25.59
CA GLY A 42 -10.63 2.97 25.64
C GLY A 42 -11.29 2.94 27.03
N GLY A 43 -10.80 3.74 27.97
CA GLY A 43 -11.28 3.76 29.36
C GLY A 43 -12.23 4.91 29.67
N THR A 44 -12.27 5.94 28.81
CA THR A 44 -12.95 7.21 29.09
C THR A 44 -13.80 7.67 27.91
N ASP A 45 -15.10 7.83 28.11
CA ASP A 45 -15.98 8.54 27.18
C ASP A 45 -15.67 10.05 27.20
N CYS A 46 -15.21 10.62 26.09
CA CYS A 46 -14.84 12.03 25.99
C CYS A 46 -16.01 12.98 25.81
N ARG A 47 -17.22 12.44 25.59
CA ARG A 47 -18.47 13.19 25.43
C ARG A 47 -18.38 14.27 24.35
N GLY A 48 -17.64 13.98 23.28
CA GLY A 48 -17.37 14.90 22.19
C GLY A 48 -16.38 14.33 21.19
N ASP A 49 -16.41 14.89 19.98
CA ASP A 49 -15.52 14.54 18.87
C ASP A 49 -14.45 15.60 18.60
N GLY A 50 -14.34 16.58 19.50
CA GLY A 50 -13.36 17.66 19.44
C GLY A 50 -13.69 18.75 18.42
N SER A 51 -14.87 18.69 17.79
CA SER A 51 -15.39 19.81 16.99
C SER A 51 -15.79 21.00 17.85
N ASN A 52 -16.00 22.16 17.21
CA ASN A 52 -16.45 23.37 17.90
C ASN A 52 -17.81 23.18 18.59
N ASP A 53 -18.70 22.39 17.99
CA ASP A 53 -20.05 22.16 18.50
C ASP A 53 -20.09 21.08 19.59
N PHE A 54 -19.23 20.07 19.46
CA PHE A 54 -19.11 18.97 20.42
C PHE A 54 -17.67 18.83 20.91
N PRO A 55 -17.16 19.84 21.64
CA PRO A 55 -15.82 19.78 22.21
C PRO A 55 -15.76 18.67 23.27
N HIS A 56 -14.55 18.23 23.60
CA HIS A 56 -14.35 17.28 24.70
C HIS A 56 -14.82 17.92 26.01
N THR A 57 -15.95 17.46 26.54
CA THR A 57 -16.51 17.98 27.79
C THR A 57 -16.09 17.17 29.01
N ASN A 58 -15.54 15.97 28.79
CA ASN A 58 -14.96 15.18 29.87
C ASN A 58 -13.50 15.60 30.14
N PRO A 59 -13.17 16.16 31.32
CA PRO A 59 -11.81 16.62 31.64
C PRO A 59 -10.77 15.48 31.73
N ALA A 60 -11.21 14.22 31.83
CA ALA A 60 -10.31 13.06 31.79
C ALA A 60 -9.74 12.79 30.39
N CYS A 61 -10.40 13.27 29.32
CA CYS A 61 -9.91 13.14 27.95
C CYS A 61 -8.97 14.29 27.57
N GLN A 62 -7.76 14.28 28.13
CA GLN A 62 -6.77 15.34 27.87
C GLN A 62 -6.26 15.35 26.42
N LEU A 63 -6.16 14.17 25.79
CA LEU A 63 -5.72 14.03 24.40
C LEU A 63 -6.89 14.15 23.41
N GLY A 64 -8.11 13.82 23.85
CA GLY A 64 -9.31 13.84 23.04
C GLY A 64 -9.81 12.45 22.66
N SER A 65 -10.89 12.41 21.88
CA SER A 65 -11.48 11.16 21.42
C SER A 65 -10.76 10.58 20.20
N ARG A 66 -10.97 9.29 19.97
CA ARG A 66 -10.51 8.59 18.76
C ARG A 66 -11.04 9.24 17.48
N MET A 67 -12.30 9.68 17.48
CA MET A 67 -12.90 10.45 16.38
C MET A 67 -12.09 11.70 16.05
N PHE A 68 -11.75 12.51 17.06
CA PHE A 68 -10.96 13.73 16.86
C PHE A 68 -9.62 13.44 16.18
N HIS A 69 -8.88 12.46 16.69
CA HIS A 69 -7.57 12.12 16.15
C HIS A 69 -7.65 11.48 14.77
N ALA A 70 -8.65 10.64 14.51
CA ALA A 70 -8.86 10.02 13.21
C ALA A 70 -9.16 11.05 12.12
N LYS A 71 -10.02 12.04 12.42
CA LYS A 71 -10.30 13.15 11.49
C LYS A 71 -9.05 13.98 11.21
N GLN A 72 -8.31 14.35 12.25
CA GLN A 72 -7.06 15.10 12.08
C GLN A 72 -5.99 14.33 11.29
N ALA A 73 -5.87 13.03 11.54
CA ALA A 73 -4.91 12.19 10.84
C ALA A 73 -5.26 12.10 9.36
N LEU A 74 -6.51 11.77 9.03
CA LEU A 74 -6.95 11.70 7.63
C LEU A 74 -6.88 13.06 6.93
N PHE A 75 -7.29 14.15 7.59
CA PHE A 75 -7.18 15.50 7.06
C PHE A 75 -5.74 15.83 6.63
N ARG A 76 -4.75 15.50 7.48
CA ARG A 76 -3.33 15.71 7.15
C ARG A 76 -2.88 14.85 5.98
N ILE A 77 -3.29 13.58 5.94
CA ILE A 77 -2.91 12.67 4.86
C ILE A 77 -3.47 13.13 3.53
N VAL A 78 -4.74 13.54 3.49
CA VAL A 78 -5.37 14.09 2.27
C VAL A 78 -4.65 15.34 1.80
N GLN A 79 -4.30 16.27 2.71
CA GLN A 79 -3.59 17.51 2.35
C GLN A 79 -2.13 17.33 1.93
N GLN A 80 -1.47 16.26 2.39
CA GLN A 80 -0.03 16.05 2.17
C GLN A 80 0.27 15.04 1.07
N THR A 81 -0.76 14.33 0.59
CA THR A 81 -0.60 13.30 -0.44
C THR A 81 -1.04 13.84 -1.79
N ASP A 82 -0.07 14.38 -2.54
CA ASP A 82 -0.29 14.72 -3.94
C ASP A 82 -0.52 13.45 -4.78
N GLY A 83 -1.33 13.58 -5.83
CA GLY A 83 -1.53 12.54 -6.82
C GLY A 83 -2.42 11.38 -6.36
N VAL A 84 -3.34 11.59 -5.42
CA VAL A 84 -4.34 10.60 -4.99
C VAL A 84 -5.73 11.23 -4.98
N GLU A 85 -6.70 10.55 -5.58
CA GLU A 85 -8.11 10.97 -5.59
C GLU A 85 -8.86 10.27 -4.44
N PHE A 86 -9.14 11.01 -3.36
CA PHE A 86 -9.81 10.46 -2.18
C PHE A 86 -11.33 10.53 -2.31
N GLY A 87 -12.00 9.41 -2.05
CA GLY A 87 -13.43 9.32 -1.78
C GLY A 87 -13.67 9.06 -0.31
N LEU A 88 -14.89 9.35 0.18
CA LEU A 88 -15.23 9.20 1.58
C LEU A 88 -16.57 8.49 1.76
N MET A 89 -16.56 7.47 2.59
CA MET A 89 -17.71 6.74 3.11
C MET A 89 -17.69 6.79 4.64
N ARG A 90 -18.86 6.67 5.24
CA ARG A 90 -19.05 6.46 6.68
C ARG A 90 -19.99 5.30 6.93
N TYR A 91 -20.05 4.79 8.15
CA TYR A 91 -21.11 3.85 8.51
C TYR A 91 -22.48 4.51 8.37
N GLY A 92 -23.50 3.73 8.03
CA GLY A 92 -24.83 4.25 7.71
C GLY A 92 -25.43 5.07 8.86
N GLN A 93 -25.76 6.32 8.57
CA GLN A 93 -26.38 7.26 9.50
C GLN A 93 -27.73 7.79 9.01
N LEU A 94 -28.22 7.33 7.84
CA LEU A 94 -29.45 7.78 7.16
C LEU A 94 -29.72 9.27 7.38
N GLU A 95 -29.26 10.14 6.49
CA GLU A 95 -29.70 11.54 6.49
C GLU A 95 -30.61 11.83 5.29
N PRO A 96 -31.60 12.73 5.42
CA PRO A 96 -32.40 13.19 4.28
C PRO A 96 -31.50 13.77 3.18
N GLY A 97 -31.46 13.10 2.02
CA GLY A 97 -30.66 13.53 0.85
C GLY A 97 -29.37 12.75 0.62
N ASP A 98 -28.97 11.87 1.54
CA ASP A 98 -27.87 10.92 1.31
C ASP A 98 -28.35 9.84 0.32
N ALA A 99 -27.46 9.41 -0.58
CA ALA A 99 -27.74 8.31 -1.51
C ALA A 99 -27.62 6.95 -0.79
N GLY A 100 -28.49 6.70 0.19
CA GLY A 100 -28.54 5.48 1.00
C GLY A 100 -29.67 4.52 0.61
N PHE A 101 -29.39 3.21 0.62
CA PHE A 101 -30.29 2.10 0.24
C PHE A 101 -31.21 1.61 1.39
N GLY A 102 -32.05 2.44 2.00
CA GLY A 102 -32.83 2.02 3.18
C GLY A 102 -34.27 2.51 3.28
N GLN A 103 -35.26 1.64 3.02
CA GLN A 103 -36.69 1.88 3.34
C GLN A 103 -37.18 1.18 4.62
N GLN A 104 -36.32 0.64 5.49
CA GLN A 104 -36.74 0.02 6.75
C GLN A 104 -35.73 0.23 7.89
N GLN A 105 -35.92 1.26 8.71
CA GLN A 105 -35.06 1.57 9.87
C GLN A 105 -35.90 2.16 11.04
N GLN A 106 -35.58 1.84 12.31
CA GLN A 106 -36.27 2.31 13.54
C GLN A 106 -35.52 3.52 14.16
N GLN A 107 -35.72 3.94 15.43
CA GLN A 107 -35.05 5.12 16.05
C GLN A 107 -34.16 4.76 17.27
N VAL A 108 -32.89 5.24 17.34
CA VAL A 108 -32.05 5.36 18.56
C VAL A 108 -31.34 6.71 18.46
N GLY A 109 -31.49 7.50 19.53
CA GLY A 109 -31.00 8.89 19.59
C GLY A 109 -29.48 9.02 19.64
N ALA A 110 -29.04 10.27 19.46
CA ALA A 110 -27.63 10.67 19.45
C ALA A 110 -26.82 10.16 20.66
N GLN A 111 -25.53 9.90 20.43
CA GLN A 111 -24.61 9.34 21.43
C GLN A 111 -23.83 10.41 22.22
N TYR A 112 -23.95 11.67 21.84
CA TYR A 112 -23.26 12.78 22.48
C TYR A 112 -23.93 13.13 23.81
N ARG A 113 -23.12 13.58 24.79
CA ARG A 113 -23.59 13.83 26.15
C ARG A 113 -23.21 15.22 26.64
N ASP A 114 -24.07 15.81 27.46
CA ASP A 114 -23.75 17.05 28.17
C ASP A 114 -22.76 16.81 29.34
N GLY A 115 -22.38 17.90 30.02
CA GLY A 115 -21.50 17.84 31.20
C GLY A 115 -22.08 17.04 32.37
N ALA A 116 -23.40 16.84 32.42
CA ALA A 116 -24.09 16.01 33.40
C ALA A 116 -24.24 14.53 32.97
N GLY A 117 -23.85 14.20 31.73
CA GLY A 117 -23.92 12.85 31.16
C GLY A 117 -25.25 12.51 30.47
N ASN A 118 -26.17 13.48 30.34
CA ASN A 118 -27.43 13.29 29.63
C ASN A 118 -27.18 13.26 28.12
N LEU A 119 -27.92 12.42 27.39
CA LEU A 119 -27.84 12.39 25.93
C LEU A 119 -28.36 13.71 25.33
N LEU A 120 -27.62 14.24 24.36
CA LEU A 120 -28.00 15.40 23.57
C LEU A 120 -28.85 14.92 22.39
N ASP A 121 -30.02 15.53 22.16
CA ASP A 121 -30.87 15.24 21.01
C ASP A 121 -30.40 16.04 19.79
N ILE A 122 -29.33 15.55 19.16
CA ILE A 122 -28.62 16.27 18.08
C ILE A 122 -28.51 15.44 16.79
N ASN A 123 -29.11 14.25 16.74
CA ASN A 123 -29.05 13.43 15.52
C ASN A 123 -30.00 14.03 14.47
N TYR A 124 -29.48 14.25 13.26
CA TYR A 124 -30.15 14.98 12.19
C TYR A 124 -31.44 14.35 11.65
N ASP A 125 -31.81 13.12 12.02
CA ASP A 125 -33.16 12.60 11.72
C ASP A 125 -33.71 11.47 12.62
N GLY A 126 -33.01 11.14 13.72
CA GLY A 126 -33.45 10.08 14.63
C GLY A 126 -33.45 8.67 14.02
N SER A 127 -32.70 8.40 12.94
CA SER A 127 -32.59 7.06 12.36
C SER A 127 -31.80 6.07 13.22
N THR A 128 -32.16 4.80 13.05
CA THR A 128 -31.57 3.62 13.68
C THR A 128 -31.50 2.49 12.67
N ASN A 129 -30.32 2.09 12.26
CA ASN A 129 -29.28 1.52 13.09
C ASN A 129 -27.94 1.87 12.45
N GLY A 130 -26.89 2.12 13.23
CA GLY A 130 -25.50 2.08 12.72
C GLY A 130 -25.07 0.68 12.25
N CYS A 131 -26.02 -0.19 11.90
CA CYS A 131 -25.85 -1.50 11.32
C CYS A 131 -26.74 -1.67 10.11
N GLY A 132 -26.17 -1.31 8.96
CA GLY A 132 -26.77 -1.34 7.65
C GLY A 132 -25.74 -0.87 6.61
N PRO A 133 -26.17 -0.67 5.35
CA PRO A 133 -25.30 -0.15 4.30
C PRO A 133 -24.60 1.15 4.74
N ALA A 134 -23.35 1.31 4.32
CA ALA A 134 -22.58 2.54 4.55
C ALA A 134 -23.04 3.65 3.60
N ASP A 135 -22.91 4.89 4.05
CA ASP A 135 -23.23 6.07 3.25
C ASP A 135 -21.98 6.49 2.45
N LEU A 136 -22.17 6.72 1.16
CA LEU A 136 -21.16 7.32 0.30
C LEU A 136 -21.33 8.83 0.28
N LEU A 137 -20.37 9.54 0.87
CA LEU A 137 -20.42 10.99 1.05
C LEU A 137 -19.78 11.74 -0.12
N VAL A 138 -18.66 11.21 -0.63
CA VAL A 138 -17.88 11.83 -1.70
C VAL A 138 -17.35 10.74 -2.62
N ASP A 139 -17.71 10.80 -3.91
CA ASP A 139 -17.07 9.98 -4.94
C ASP A 139 -15.62 10.45 -5.16
N PRO A 140 -14.64 9.54 -5.28
CA PRO A 140 -13.26 9.90 -5.58
C PRO A 140 -13.19 10.51 -6.99
N SER A 141 -12.56 11.68 -7.10
CA SER A 141 -12.38 12.38 -8.38
C SER A 141 -11.23 13.39 -8.27
N PRO A 142 -10.74 13.99 -9.37
CA PRO A 142 -9.71 15.03 -9.31
C PRO A 142 -10.11 16.27 -8.49
N ALA A 143 -11.41 16.45 -8.20
CA ALA A 143 -11.94 17.60 -7.45
C ALA A 143 -12.47 17.21 -6.05
N SER A 144 -12.36 15.94 -5.64
CA SER A 144 -12.97 15.45 -4.40
C SER A 144 -12.25 15.91 -3.14
N GLU A 145 -10.96 16.28 -3.22
CA GLU A 145 -10.13 16.66 -2.07
C GLU A 145 -10.80 17.70 -1.16
N ALA A 146 -11.25 18.82 -1.74
CA ALA A 146 -11.90 19.88 -0.99
C ALA A 146 -13.21 19.41 -0.33
N ALA A 147 -13.96 18.50 -0.98
CA ALA A 147 -15.18 17.96 -0.41
C ALA A 147 -14.89 17.00 0.76
N VAL A 148 -13.85 16.15 0.65
CA VAL A 148 -13.41 15.28 1.75
C VAL A 148 -12.91 16.10 2.94
N LEU A 149 -12.08 17.12 2.71
CA LEU A 149 -11.53 17.95 3.78
C LEU A 149 -12.61 18.68 4.58
N ARG A 150 -13.73 19.08 3.95
CA ARG A 150 -14.87 19.71 4.62
C ARG A 150 -15.56 18.81 5.64
N TRP A 151 -15.53 17.49 5.44
CA TRP A 151 -16.08 16.53 6.41
C TRP A 151 -15.18 16.29 7.63
N LEU A 152 -13.95 16.81 7.62
CA LEU A 152 -12.87 16.50 8.56
C LEU A 152 -12.28 17.74 9.27
N ASP A 153 -12.84 18.93 9.01
CA ASP A 153 -12.21 20.19 9.40
C ASP A 153 -12.55 20.65 10.83
N ASN A 154 -13.36 19.87 11.55
CA ASN A 154 -13.86 20.14 12.90
C ASN A 154 -14.81 21.36 12.99
N ARG A 155 -15.36 21.83 11.87
CA ARG A 155 -16.27 22.98 11.78
C ARG A 155 -17.59 22.58 11.14
N GLU A 156 -18.57 22.32 11.98
CA GLU A 156 -19.93 22.08 11.52
C GLU A 156 -20.63 23.41 11.20
N ASN A 157 -21.19 23.50 10.00
CA ASN A 157 -22.05 24.61 9.57
C ASN A 157 -23.27 24.06 8.83
N TYR A 158 -23.99 23.11 9.44
CA TYR A 158 -25.20 22.52 8.86
C TYR A 158 -26.26 23.58 8.48
N PRO A 159 -27.03 23.38 7.39
CA PRO A 159 -26.93 22.29 6.40
C PRO A 159 -25.87 22.52 5.32
N ALA A 160 -25.15 23.64 5.39
CA ALA A 160 -24.22 24.06 4.33
C ALA A 160 -22.91 23.28 4.36
N ASP A 161 -22.44 22.86 5.54
CA ASP A 161 -21.19 22.16 5.79
C ASP A 161 -21.39 21.11 6.89
N LYS A 162 -21.29 19.83 6.52
CA LYS A 162 -21.51 18.71 7.44
C LYS A 162 -20.15 18.13 7.88
N GLU A 163 -20.06 17.73 9.13
CA GLU A 163 -18.87 17.10 9.72
C GLU A 163 -19.14 15.61 10.00
N LEU A 164 -18.11 14.76 10.02
CA LEU A 164 -18.26 13.38 10.47
C LEU A 164 -18.64 13.30 11.96
N ARG A 165 -19.67 12.50 12.26
CA ARG A 165 -20.21 12.28 13.61
C ARG A 165 -20.16 10.83 14.01
N ALA A 166 -19.94 10.57 15.30
CA ALA A 166 -20.00 9.22 15.84
C ALA A 166 -21.46 8.85 16.15
N ASN A 167 -21.91 7.71 15.63
CA ASN A 167 -23.24 7.19 15.87
C ASN A 167 -23.26 5.66 15.69
N GLY A 168 -23.94 4.99 16.62
CA GLY A 168 -24.34 3.60 16.47
C GLY A 168 -23.20 2.62 16.65
N TYR A 169 -23.14 1.67 15.72
CA TYR A 169 -22.48 0.38 15.79
C TYR A 169 -21.34 0.30 14.77
N THR A 170 -20.66 -0.85 14.66
CA THR A 170 -19.52 -1.05 13.75
C THR A 170 -19.87 -2.12 12.70
N PRO A 171 -20.50 -1.74 11.56
CA PRO A 171 -20.99 -2.68 10.56
C PRO A 171 -19.99 -2.89 9.42
N LEU A 172 -18.84 -3.48 9.73
CA LEU A 172 -17.77 -3.75 8.77
C LEU A 172 -18.27 -4.53 7.54
N THR A 173 -19.07 -5.59 7.71
CA THR A 173 -19.55 -6.42 6.58
C THR A 173 -20.41 -5.62 5.60
N PHE A 174 -21.39 -4.88 6.10
CA PHE A 174 -22.24 -4.02 5.25
C PHE A 174 -21.46 -2.87 4.61
N SER A 175 -20.50 -2.31 5.33
CA SER A 175 -19.67 -1.20 4.82
C SER A 175 -18.80 -1.68 3.66
N MET A 176 -18.19 -2.86 3.79
CA MET A 176 -17.42 -3.49 2.71
C MET A 176 -18.28 -3.87 1.49
N GLN A 177 -19.52 -4.33 1.71
CA GLN A 177 -20.48 -4.57 0.63
C GLN A 177 -20.83 -3.26 -0.10
N SER A 178 -21.11 -2.20 0.65
CA SER A 178 -21.46 -0.89 0.09
C SER A 178 -20.30 -0.28 -0.69
N ALA A 179 -19.07 -0.43 -0.20
CA ALA A 179 -17.86 0.00 -0.91
C ALA A 179 -17.70 -0.74 -2.25
N ARG A 180 -17.97 -2.05 -2.28
CA ARG A 180 -17.97 -2.82 -3.53
C ARG A 180 -19.02 -2.31 -4.52
N GLU A 181 -20.23 -2.02 -4.05
CA GLU A 181 -21.30 -1.48 -4.91
C GLU A 181 -20.96 -0.09 -5.46
N ALA A 182 -20.38 0.79 -4.62
CA ALA A 182 -19.90 2.10 -5.04
C ALA A 182 -18.78 1.97 -6.10
N LEU A 183 -17.79 1.11 -5.85
CA LEU A 183 -16.65 0.90 -6.76
C LEU A 183 -17.08 0.30 -8.10
N LEU A 184 -18.06 -0.61 -8.13
CA LEU A 184 -18.60 -1.12 -9.39
C LEU A 184 -19.11 0.01 -10.30
N ARG A 185 -19.75 1.03 -9.73
CA ARG A 185 -20.21 2.21 -10.46
C ARG A 185 -19.05 3.15 -10.81
N ILE A 186 -18.23 3.51 -9.82
CA ILE A 186 -17.10 4.44 -9.99
C ILE A 186 -16.16 3.96 -11.10
N ILE A 187 -15.80 2.68 -11.09
CA ILE A 187 -14.91 2.08 -12.10
C ILE A 187 -15.59 2.02 -13.47
N ALA A 188 -16.89 1.71 -13.52
CA ALA A 188 -17.62 1.64 -14.80
C ALA A 188 -17.74 3.00 -15.50
N ASP A 189 -17.74 4.09 -14.72
CA ASP A 189 -17.84 5.46 -15.19
C ASP A 189 -16.47 6.14 -15.37
N ASP A 190 -15.37 5.45 -15.04
CA ASP A 190 -14.01 5.98 -15.12
C ASP A 190 -13.39 5.73 -16.51
N PRO A 191 -13.11 6.78 -17.29
CA PRO A 191 -12.49 6.63 -18.61
C PRO A 191 -11.04 6.13 -18.56
N GLU A 192 -10.36 6.22 -17.42
CA GLU A 192 -9.00 5.71 -17.20
C GLU A 192 -8.99 4.38 -16.43
N ALA A 193 -10.14 3.70 -16.29
CA ALA A 193 -10.27 2.48 -15.48
C ALA A 193 -9.33 1.33 -15.86
N ASP A 194 -8.90 1.27 -17.13
CA ASP A 194 -8.00 0.22 -17.61
C ASP A 194 -6.62 0.27 -16.96
N CYS A 195 -6.18 1.46 -16.55
CA CYS A 195 -4.88 1.67 -15.90
C CYS A 195 -5.05 2.06 -14.43
N ARG A 196 -6.05 2.88 -14.11
CA ARG A 196 -6.19 3.49 -12.78
C ARG A 196 -6.20 2.46 -11.65
N PRO A 197 -5.32 2.59 -10.65
CA PRO A 197 -5.39 1.76 -9.45
C PRO A 197 -6.53 2.21 -8.52
N TYR A 198 -7.24 1.23 -7.95
CA TYR A 198 -8.34 1.46 -7.03
C TYR A 198 -8.08 0.81 -5.67
N TYR A 199 -8.44 1.52 -4.61
CA TYR A 199 -8.21 1.08 -3.24
C TYR A 199 -9.40 1.34 -2.34
N VAL A 200 -9.62 0.44 -1.38
CA VAL A 200 -10.44 0.70 -0.19
C VAL A 200 -9.50 0.93 0.98
N LEU A 201 -9.69 2.01 1.73
CA LEU A 201 -9.01 2.27 2.99
C LEU A 201 -10.02 2.19 4.13
N LEU A 202 -10.06 1.05 4.83
CA LEU A 202 -10.89 0.88 6.02
C LEU A 202 -10.14 1.39 7.25
N LEU A 203 -10.70 2.40 7.90
CA LEU A 203 -10.22 2.92 9.17
C LEU A 203 -11.22 2.54 10.25
N THR A 204 -10.83 1.72 11.24
CA THR A 204 -11.74 1.20 12.29
C THR A 204 -11.10 1.14 13.67
N ASP A 205 -11.86 1.48 14.70
CA ASP A 205 -11.39 1.46 16.10
C ASP A 205 -11.77 0.19 16.87
N GLY A 206 -12.47 -0.69 16.16
CA GLY A 206 -13.05 -1.89 16.70
C GLY A 206 -13.36 -2.90 15.61
N TYR A 207 -14.22 -3.84 15.99
CA TYR A 207 -14.59 -4.98 15.19
C TYR A 207 -16.09 -4.99 14.90
N GLN A 208 -16.54 -5.90 14.04
CA GLN A 208 -17.96 -6.05 13.71
C GLN A 208 -18.83 -6.18 14.97
N GLN A 209 -19.74 -5.23 15.14
CA GLN A 209 -20.69 -5.21 16.24
C GLN A 209 -22.02 -4.71 15.70
N CYS A 210 -23.05 -5.56 15.65
CA CYS A 210 -24.43 -5.17 15.39
C CYS A 210 -25.41 -5.68 16.46
N PRO A 211 -26.62 -5.10 16.56
CA PRO A 211 -27.62 -5.55 17.51
C PRO A 211 -27.92 -7.05 17.41
N GLY A 212 -27.97 -7.73 18.56
CA GLY A 212 -28.26 -9.16 18.62
C GLY A 212 -27.07 -10.07 18.30
N GLU A 213 -25.89 -9.49 18.07
CA GLU A 213 -24.65 -10.23 17.87
C GLU A 213 -23.85 -10.32 19.17
N ASP A 214 -23.34 -11.52 19.49
CA ASP A 214 -22.44 -11.73 20.62
C ASP A 214 -20.99 -11.73 20.11
N ALA A 215 -20.34 -10.59 20.20
CA ALA A 215 -18.95 -10.48 19.77
C ALA A 215 -17.94 -11.17 20.69
N SER A 216 -18.36 -11.68 21.84
CA SER A 216 -17.54 -12.56 22.66
C SER A 216 -17.58 -14.02 22.18
N ASP A 217 -18.54 -14.38 21.33
CA ASP A 217 -18.65 -15.73 20.76
C ASP A 217 -17.61 -15.95 19.65
N ALA A 218 -16.65 -16.86 19.91
CA ALA A 218 -15.62 -17.23 18.95
C ALA A 218 -16.16 -17.76 17.61
N ALA A 219 -17.29 -18.47 17.60
CA ALA A 219 -17.91 -18.99 16.38
C ALA A 219 -18.50 -17.86 15.53
N TYR A 220 -19.11 -16.86 16.17
CA TYR A 220 -19.55 -15.64 15.54
C TYR A 220 -18.36 -14.89 14.91
N ARG A 221 -17.29 -14.66 15.70
CA ARG A 221 -16.09 -13.94 15.25
C ARG A 221 -15.41 -14.63 14.07
N ALA A 222 -15.30 -15.96 14.10
CA ALA A 222 -14.75 -16.73 12.99
C ALA A 222 -15.62 -16.69 11.73
N ARG A 223 -16.95 -16.61 11.86
CA ARG A 223 -17.86 -16.47 10.70
C ARG A 223 -17.69 -15.10 10.05
N VAL A 224 -17.71 -14.03 10.85
CA VAL A 224 -17.51 -12.66 10.36
C VAL A 224 -16.15 -12.52 9.69
N ALA A 225 -15.09 -13.10 10.28
CA ALA A 225 -13.75 -13.06 9.69
C ALA A 225 -13.74 -13.63 8.26
N ARG A 226 -14.39 -14.79 8.05
CA ARG A 226 -14.53 -15.39 6.71
C ARG A 226 -15.33 -14.50 5.75
N GLU A 227 -16.41 -13.90 6.21
CA GLU A 227 -17.24 -13.02 5.38
C GLU A 227 -16.45 -11.76 4.93
N LEU A 228 -15.74 -11.13 5.86
CA LEU A 228 -14.86 -9.99 5.55
C LEU A 228 -13.71 -10.38 4.62
N GLU A 229 -13.15 -11.58 4.79
CA GLU A 229 -12.14 -12.14 3.88
C GLU A 229 -12.70 -12.32 2.46
N GLU A 230 -13.90 -12.90 2.33
CA GLU A 230 -14.58 -13.09 1.04
C GLU A 230 -14.89 -11.76 0.36
N LEU A 231 -15.32 -10.75 1.12
CA LEU A 231 -15.58 -9.41 0.59
C LEU A 231 -14.31 -8.73 0.10
N ALA A 232 -13.22 -8.77 0.87
CA ALA A 232 -11.93 -8.21 0.47
C ALA A 232 -11.33 -8.95 -0.74
N ARG A 233 -11.43 -10.27 -0.78
CA ARG A 233 -11.03 -11.09 -1.94
C ARG A 233 -11.89 -10.79 -3.17
N GLY A 234 -13.18 -10.51 -2.96
CA GLY A 234 -14.13 -10.11 -3.99
C GLY A 234 -13.80 -8.75 -4.62
N LEU A 235 -13.33 -7.80 -3.81
CA LEU A 235 -12.80 -6.51 -4.28
C LEU A 235 -11.48 -6.70 -5.06
N ARG A 236 -10.56 -7.51 -4.54
CA ARG A 236 -9.28 -7.78 -5.20
C ARG A 236 -9.43 -8.45 -6.57
N ASN A 237 -10.47 -9.27 -6.74
CA ASN A 237 -10.78 -9.95 -8.00
C ASN A 237 -12.00 -9.35 -8.71
N LEU A 238 -12.29 -8.07 -8.46
CA LEU A 238 -13.47 -7.41 -9.02
C LEU A 238 -13.36 -7.37 -10.55
N ARG A 239 -14.51 -7.56 -11.20
CA ARG A 239 -14.64 -7.43 -12.64
C ARG A 239 -15.74 -6.43 -12.97
N VAL A 240 -15.41 -5.47 -13.82
CA VAL A 240 -16.31 -4.41 -14.25
C VAL A 240 -16.40 -4.48 -15.76
N GLN A 241 -17.62 -4.63 -16.30
CA GLN A 241 -17.87 -4.79 -17.73
C GLN A 241 -17.04 -5.91 -18.42
N GLY A 242 -16.61 -6.91 -17.65
CA GLY A 242 -15.80 -8.03 -18.15
C GLY A 242 -14.29 -7.83 -18.03
N ALA A 243 -13.80 -6.60 -17.81
CA ALA A 243 -12.40 -6.33 -17.50
C ALA A 243 -12.08 -6.59 -16.02
N ARG A 244 -10.82 -6.92 -15.70
CA ARG A 244 -10.35 -7.05 -14.31
C ARG A 244 -10.06 -5.65 -13.79
N ALA A 245 -10.64 -5.29 -12.65
CA ALA A 245 -10.37 -4.04 -11.96
C ALA A 245 -9.97 -4.39 -10.52
N GLU A 246 -8.69 -4.66 -10.29
CA GLU A 246 -8.22 -5.06 -8.96
C GLU A 246 -8.41 -3.91 -7.97
N VAL A 247 -9.16 -4.17 -6.89
CA VAL A 247 -9.28 -3.23 -5.77
C VAL A 247 -8.61 -3.81 -4.53
N ARG A 248 -7.52 -3.19 -4.08
CA ARG A 248 -6.83 -3.63 -2.84
C ARG A 248 -7.47 -2.99 -1.61
N THR A 249 -7.57 -3.75 -0.52
CA THR A 249 -8.20 -3.28 0.73
C THR A 249 -7.15 -3.05 1.79
N PHE A 250 -6.83 -1.79 2.07
CA PHE A 250 -6.00 -1.36 3.20
C PHE A 250 -6.83 -1.31 4.47
N VAL A 251 -6.34 -1.90 5.55
CA VAL A 251 -7.04 -1.94 6.84
C VAL A 251 -6.16 -1.30 7.90
N VAL A 252 -6.66 -0.23 8.51
CA VAL A 252 -6.02 0.48 9.62
C VAL A 252 -6.90 0.30 10.86
N GLY A 253 -6.45 -0.58 11.75
CA GLY A 253 -7.01 -0.75 13.08
C GLY A 253 -6.36 0.20 14.07
N PHE A 254 -7.14 0.82 14.97
CA PHE A 254 -6.55 1.68 15.99
C PHE A 254 -7.28 1.67 17.33
N GLY A 255 -6.50 1.90 18.38
CA GLY A 255 -6.97 1.77 19.76
C GLY A 255 -6.94 0.33 20.27
N PRO A 256 -7.22 0.12 21.57
CA PRO A 256 -7.02 -1.16 22.25
C PRO A 256 -7.93 -2.28 21.74
N GLY A 257 -9.05 -1.93 21.12
CA GLY A 257 -10.03 -2.89 20.58
C GLY A 257 -9.56 -3.65 19.35
N THR A 258 -8.55 -3.15 18.62
CA THR A 258 -8.09 -3.74 17.35
C THR A 258 -6.88 -4.65 17.49
N ALA A 259 -6.15 -4.57 18.62
CA ALA A 259 -4.97 -5.37 18.89
C ALA A 259 -5.21 -6.89 18.92
N PHE A 260 -6.47 -7.32 19.06
CA PHE A 260 -6.89 -8.74 19.08
C PHE A 260 -7.80 -9.11 17.89
N ALA A 261 -8.01 -8.20 16.95
CA ALA A 261 -8.96 -8.36 15.87
C ALA A 261 -8.32 -9.14 14.69
N THR A 262 -8.18 -10.45 14.86
CA THR A 262 -7.62 -11.35 13.84
C THR A 262 -8.34 -11.27 12.48
N GLU A 263 -9.59 -10.82 12.47
CA GLU A 263 -10.37 -10.61 11.26
C GLU A 263 -9.90 -9.42 10.42
N LEU A 264 -9.33 -8.37 11.04
CA LEU A 264 -8.76 -7.23 10.31
C LEU A 264 -7.50 -7.67 9.58
N ASP A 265 -6.68 -8.51 10.21
CA ASP A 265 -5.49 -9.09 9.59
C ASP A 265 -5.85 -10.03 8.44
N GLN A 266 -6.88 -10.86 8.61
CA GLN A 266 -7.40 -11.73 7.54
C GLN A 266 -7.91 -10.91 6.36
N MET A 267 -8.66 -9.83 6.64
CA MET A 267 -9.13 -8.91 5.62
C MET A 267 -7.98 -8.24 4.87
N ALA A 268 -6.95 -7.75 5.58
CA ALA A 268 -5.78 -7.13 4.95
C ALA A 268 -5.00 -8.12 4.05
N ARG A 269 -4.82 -9.38 4.50
CA ARG A 269 -4.16 -10.42 3.68
C ARG A 269 -4.97 -10.75 2.44
N ALA A 270 -6.28 -10.95 2.57
CA ALA A 270 -7.16 -11.23 1.44
C ALA A 270 -7.26 -10.05 0.46
N GLY A 271 -7.30 -8.82 1.01
CA GLY A 271 -7.27 -7.56 0.29
C GLY A 271 -5.93 -7.23 -0.35
N GLY A 272 -4.86 -7.96 -0.05
CA GLY A 272 -3.55 -7.79 -0.68
C GLY A 272 -2.67 -6.68 -0.09
N THR A 273 -2.89 -6.27 1.16
CA THR A 273 -2.24 -5.09 1.75
C THR A 273 -1.62 -5.31 3.13
N ALA A 274 -1.72 -6.53 3.66
CA ALA A 274 -1.12 -6.90 4.93
C ALA A 274 0.40 -6.66 4.93
N VAL A 275 0.95 -6.29 6.10
CA VAL A 275 2.35 -5.92 6.25
C VAL A 275 3.05 -6.68 7.37
N ASP A 276 4.37 -6.86 7.23
CA ASP A 276 5.25 -7.37 8.27
C ASP A 276 5.54 -6.31 9.36
N ALA A 277 6.36 -6.67 10.35
CA ALA A 277 6.76 -5.77 11.44
C ALA A 277 7.55 -4.52 10.97
N ASN A 278 8.05 -4.52 9.73
CA ASN A 278 8.78 -3.42 9.13
C ASN A 278 7.91 -2.59 8.18
N GLY A 279 6.60 -2.89 8.06
CA GLY A 279 5.68 -2.21 7.15
C GLY A 279 5.81 -2.64 5.69
N ARG A 280 6.47 -3.78 5.41
CA ARG A 280 6.62 -4.32 4.06
C ARG A 280 5.47 -5.28 3.74
N PRO A 281 4.96 -5.35 2.49
CA PRO A 281 3.88 -6.27 2.14
C PRO A 281 4.21 -7.73 2.47
N ASP A 282 3.36 -8.40 3.24
CA ASP A 282 3.42 -9.83 3.56
C ASP A 282 1.99 -10.40 3.58
N LEU A 283 1.63 -11.14 2.53
CA LEU A 283 0.29 -11.70 2.38
C LEU A 283 0.11 -13.06 3.06
N LEU A 284 1.18 -13.64 3.62
CA LEU A 284 1.16 -14.93 4.29
C LEU A 284 1.03 -14.76 5.80
N ASN A 285 1.91 -13.96 6.41
CA ASN A 285 1.98 -13.77 7.86
C ASN A 285 1.77 -12.31 8.29
N GLY A 286 1.62 -11.38 7.35
CA GLY A 286 1.43 -9.98 7.67
C GLY A 286 0.10 -9.68 8.34
N THR A 287 0.03 -8.53 8.98
CA THR A 287 -1.13 -8.04 9.74
C THR A 287 -1.71 -6.78 9.09
N ALA A 288 -2.89 -6.36 9.54
CA ALA A 288 -3.40 -5.02 9.26
C ALA A 288 -2.46 -3.96 9.86
N TYR A 289 -2.55 -2.73 9.37
CA TYR A 289 -1.86 -1.60 10.00
C TYR A 289 -2.50 -1.35 11.37
N GLN A 290 -1.69 -1.17 12.40
CA GLN A 290 -2.15 -0.99 13.77
C GLN A 290 -1.58 0.31 14.35
N ALA A 291 -2.42 1.04 15.09
CA ALA A 291 -2.01 2.26 15.77
C ALA A 291 -2.52 2.30 17.21
N ASN A 292 -1.60 2.46 18.16
CA ASN A 292 -1.90 2.49 19.60
C ASN A 292 -1.85 3.91 20.21
N ASP A 293 -1.55 4.93 19.39
CA ASP A 293 -1.61 6.33 19.77
C ASP A 293 -1.85 7.23 18.54
N PRO A 294 -2.16 8.52 18.72
CA PRO A 294 -2.43 9.44 17.62
C PRO A 294 -1.28 9.61 16.61
N ALA A 295 -0.02 9.53 17.04
CA ALA A 295 1.13 9.63 16.14
C ALA A 295 1.28 8.36 15.30
N GLY A 296 1.08 7.20 15.92
CA GLY A 296 1.00 5.90 15.26
C GLY A 296 -0.10 5.86 14.20
N LEU A 297 -1.24 6.53 14.43
CA LEU A 297 -2.33 6.58 13.45
C LEU A 297 -1.94 7.37 12.19
N VAL A 298 -1.27 8.52 12.35
CA VAL A 298 -0.74 9.27 11.20
C VAL A 298 0.29 8.45 10.44
N ALA A 299 1.20 7.76 11.15
CA ALA A 299 2.21 6.91 10.53
C ALA A 299 1.58 5.73 9.76
N ALA A 300 0.60 5.04 10.37
CA ALA A 300 -0.11 3.92 9.77
C ALA A 300 -0.87 4.34 8.50
N LEU A 301 -1.60 5.45 8.54
CA LEU A 301 -2.29 5.99 7.36
C LEU A 301 -1.31 6.43 6.27
N GLY A 302 -0.21 7.10 6.65
CA GLY A 302 0.84 7.50 5.70
C GLY A 302 1.50 6.30 5.02
N GLN A 303 1.77 5.22 5.77
CA GLN A 303 2.28 3.97 5.20
C GLN A 303 1.25 3.28 4.31
N ALA A 304 -0.02 3.20 4.73
CA ALA A 304 -1.07 2.57 3.94
C ALA A 304 -1.27 3.30 2.60
N VAL A 305 -1.38 4.63 2.62
CA VAL A 305 -1.51 5.45 1.41
C VAL A 305 -0.23 5.43 0.57
N GLY A 306 0.95 5.41 1.20
CA GLY A 306 2.23 5.25 0.49
C GLY A 306 2.34 3.91 -0.23
N ASN A 307 1.89 2.82 0.39
CA ASN A 307 1.82 1.49 -0.21
C ASN A 307 0.66 1.34 -1.21
N ALA A 308 -0.29 2.28 -1.21
CA ALA A 308 -1.33 2.41 -2.22
C ALA A 308 -0.84 3.15 -3.47
N ARG A 309 0.38 3.69 -3.50
CA ARG A 309 0.94 4.13 -4.78
C ARG A 309 1.24 2.89 -5.61
N PRO A 310 0.75 2.84 -6.86
CA PRO A 310 1.17 1.79 -7.76
C PRO A 310 2.70 1.83 -7.90
N ARG A 311 3.27 0.66 -8.17
CA ARG A 311 4.70 0.49 -8.39
C ARG A 311 4.85 -0.13 -9.76
N GLU A 312 5.84 0.34 -10.49
CA GLU A 312 6.29 -0.31 -11.70
C GLU A 312 6.80 -1.72 -11.40
N LEU A 313 6.35 -2.67 -12.22
CA LEU A 313 7.02 -3.95 -12.43
C LEU A 313 7.77 -3.84 -13.74
N CYS A 314 8.86 -4.59 -13.85
CA CYS A 314 9.57 -4.72 -15.11
C CYS A 314 8.85 -5.79 -15.93
N ASP A 315 7.70 -5.48 -16.49
CA ASP A 315 6.90 -6.42 -17.29
C ASP A 315 6.54 -5.89 -18.69
N GLY A 316 6.96 -4.67 -19.01
CA GLY A 316 6.69 -4.03 -20.29
C GLY A 316 5.29 -3.41 -20.37
N ASP A 317 4.54 -3.38 -19.26
CA ASP A 317 3.30 -2.63 -19.11
C ASP A 317 3.53 -1.40 -18.20
N ASP A 318 2.73 -0.35 -18.37
CA ASP A 318 2.69 0.83 -17.49
C ASP A 318 1.84 0.47 -16.26
N ASN A 319 2.45 0.12 -15.13
CA ASN A 319 1.72 -0.37 -13.95
C ASN A 319 1.32 0.74 -12.98
N ASP A 320 1.99 1.89 -13.06
CA ASP A 320 1.82 3.06 -12.23
C ASP A 320 1.06 4.21 -12.92
N CYS A 321 0.83 4.03 -14.22
CA CYS A 321 0.01 4.85 -15.09
C CYS A 321 0.51 6.30 -15.19
N ASP A 322 1.84 6.47 -15.12
CA ASP A 322 2.50 7.74 -15.35
C ASP A 322 2.68 8.07 -16.85
N GLY A 323 2.34 7.12 -17.73
CA GLY A 323 2.43 7.23 -19.19
C GLY A 323 3.77 6.79 -19.76
N ARG A 324 4.63 6.15 -18.96
CA ARG A 324 5.88 5.52 -19.35
C ARG A 324 5.82 4.03 -19.00
N THR A 325 6.85 3.29 -19.38
CA THR A 325 6.87 1.83 -19.23
C THR A 325 8.22 1.46 -18.66
N ASP A 326 8.22 0.74 -17.53
CA ASP A 326 9.40 0.26 -16.82
C ASP A 326 10.42 1.39 -16.47
N GLU A 327 9.99 2.65 -16.34
CA GLU A 327 10.89 3.81 -16.19
C GLU A 327 11.59 3.88 -14.83
N ASP A 328 11.03 3.21 -13.82
CA ASP A 328 11.63 2.99 -12.51
C ASP A 328 12.82 2.02 -12.53
N PHE A 329 13.11 1.39 -13.68
CA PHE A 329 14.27 0.52 -13.90
C PHE A 329 15.33 1.20 -14.79
N PRO A 330 16.09 2.19 -14.29
CA PRO A 330 16.97 3.04 -15.10
C PRO A 330 18.16 2.31 -15.75
N GLN A 331 18.42 1.07 -15.31
CA GLN A 331 19.47 0.22 -15.85
C GLN A 331 18.95 -0.72 -16.96
N LEU A 332 17.63 -0.81 -17.17
CA LEU A 332 17.05 -1.66 -18.20
C LEU A 332 17.64 -1.32 -19.58
N GLY A 333 18.05 -2.35 -20.31
CA GLY A 333 18.70 -2.24 -21.62
C GLY A 333 20.18 -1.82 -21.59
N ARG A 334 20.77 -1.53 -20.43
CA ARG A 334 22.20 -1.20 -20.32
C ARG A 334 23.06 -2.47 -20.36
N PRO A 335 24.33 -2.38 -20.80
CA PRO A 335 25.25 -3.52 -20.76
C PRO A 335 25.53 -3.95 -19.32
N CYS A 336 25.67 -5.25 -19.12
CA CYS A 336 26.11 -5.87 -17.87
C CYS A 336 27.14 -6.96 -18.15
N SER A 337 27.91 -7.34 -17.13
CA SER A 337 28.78 -8.52 -17.19
C SER A 337 28.54 -9.39 -15.95
N VAL A 338 28.64 -10.71 -16.11
CA VAL A 338 28.59 -11.69 -15.01
C VAL A 338 29.76 -12.65 -15.15
N GLY A 339 30.16 -13.28 -14.04
CA GLY A 339 31.37 -14.10 -13.95
C GLY A 339 32.64 -13.30 -13.65
N SER A 340 33.71 -14.01 -13.31
CA SER A 340 35.08 -13.54 -13.08
C SER A 340 36.03 -14.22 -14.07
N GLY A 341 37.25 -13.69 -14.18
CA GLY A 341 38.28 -14.30 -15.04
C GLY A 341 37.84 -14.47 -16.49
N GLU A 342 38.17 -15.63 -17.05
CA GLU A 342 37.79 -16.06 -18.39
C GLU A 342 36.31 -16.45 -18.50
N CYS A 343 35.63 -16.71 -17.38
CA CYS A 343 34.18 -16.94 -17.35
C CYS A 343 33.37 -15.65 -17.40
N ARG A 344 34.01 -14.49 -17.48
CA ARG A 344 33.30 -13.23 -17.62
C ARG A 344 32.59 -13.16 -18.97
N THR A 345 31.27 -13.07 -18.93
CA THR A 345 30.41 -12.89 -20.11
C THR A 345 29.70 -11.56 -20.06
N ASP A 346 29.48 -10.97 -21.24
CA ASP A 346 28.75 -9.71 -21.40
C ASP A 346 27.32 -9.97 -21.86
N GLY A 347 26.39 -9.17 -21.35
CA GLY A 347 24.97 -9.21 -21.70
C GLY A 347 24.33 -7.83 -21.59
N VAL A 348 23.00 -7.82 -21.53
CA VAL A 348 22.20 -6.62 -21.29
C VAL A 348 21.28 -6.85 -20.11
N ILE A 349 21.01 -5.79 -19.36
CA ILE A 349 20.06 -5.82 -18.26
C ILE A 349 18.65 -5.94 -18.86
N GLN A 350 17.93 -6.97 -18.45
CA GLN A 350 16.58 -7.28 -18.87
C GLN A 350 15.68 -7.47 -17.65
N CYS A 351 14.37 -7.50 -17.85
CA CYS A 351 13.44 -7.79 -16.77
C CYS A 351 13.63 -9.22 -16.22
N ALA A 352 13.50 -9.36 -14.91
CA ALA A 352 13.36 -10.65 -14.26
C ALA A 352 12.06 -11.34 -14.74
N ALA A 353 12.03 -12.67 -14.74
CA ALA A 353 10.86 -13.41 -15.22
C ALA A 353 9.59 -13.16 -14.37
N ASP A 354 9.74 -12.69 -13.14
CA ASP A 354 8.63 -12.34 -12.24
C ASP A 354 8.30 -10.84 -12.23
N GLY A 355 8.98 -10.03 -13.05
CA GLY A 355 8.82 -8.57 -13.12
C GLY A 355 9.27 -7.80 -11.88
N SER A 356 9.81 -8.46 -10.85
CA SER A 356 10.16 -7.81 -9.57
C SER A 356 11.40 -6.92 -9.63
N GLY A 357 12.12 -6.95 -10.75
CA GLY A 357 13.35 -6.22 -10.95
C GLY A 357 14.03 -6.57 -12.27
N THR A 358 15.32 -6.28 -12.34
CA THR A 358 16.14 -6.54 -13.53
C THR A 358 17.26 -7.53 -13.26
N VAL A 359 17.59 -8.36 -14.25
CA VAL A 359 18.68 -9.34 -14.23
C VAL A 359 19.57 -9.17 -15.47
N CYS A 360 20.81 -9.65 -15.42
CA CYS A 360 21.65 -9.69 -16.60
C CYS A 360 21.19 -10.83 -17.53
N SER A 361 21.15 -10.59 -18.84
CA SER A 361 20.78 -11.62 -19.84
C SER A 361 21.87 -12.67 -20.07
N ALA A 362 23.08 -12.42 -19.57
CA ALA A 362 24.19 -13.34 -19.67
C ALA A 362 24.24 -14.25 -18.45
N ASP A 363 24.72 -15.47 -18.67
CA ASP A 363 25.11 -16.42 -17.63
C ASP A 363 26.64 -16.46 -17.55
N PRO A 364 27.25 -16.69 -16.37
CA PRO A 364 28.70 -16.90 -16.27
C PRO A 364 29.16 -18.01 -17.22
N GLY A 365 30.35 -17.82 -17.81
CA GLY A 365 31.00 -18.86 -18.60
C GLY A 365 31.27 -20.12 -17.77
N ASP A 366 31.44 -21.25 -18.46
CA ASP A 366 31.81 -22.51 -17.81
C ASP A 366 33.23 -22.42 -17.24
N ALA A 367 33.38 -22.81 -15.97
CA ALA A 367 34.69 -22.94 -15.33
C ALA A 367 35.56 -23.97 -16.05
N GLY A 368 36.76 -23.55 -16.44
CA GLY A 368 37.79 -24.39 -17.03
C GLY A 368 38.60 -25.16 -15.99
N LEU A 369 39.69 -25.77 -16.45
CA LEU A 369 40.77 -26.23 -15.59
C LEU A 369 41.83 -25.13 -15.53
N GLU A 370 42.34 -24.86 -14.35
CA GLU A 370 43.45 -23.93 -14.17
C GLU A 370 44.68 -24.30 -15.00
N ASN A 371 45.20 -23.32 -15.72
CA ASN A 371 46.48 -23.39 -16.40
C ASN A 371 47.32 -22.21 -15.99
N CYS A 372 48.62 -22.42 -15.84
CA CYS A 372 49.53 -21.34 -15.48
C CYS A 372 49.79 -20.42 -16.70
N ASN A 373 48.83 -19.54 -16.98
CA ASN A 373 48.77 -18.68 -18.16
C ASN A 373 48.59 -17.19 -17.78
N GLY A 374 48.48 -16.86 -16.48
CA GLY A 374 48.26 -15.52 -15.94
C GLY A 374 46.79 -15.06 -15.97
N LEU A 375 45.85 -15.97 -16.21
CA LEU A 375 44.40 -15.77 -16.23
C LEU A 375 43.75 -16.65 -15.17
N ASP A 376 42.49 -16.36 -14.85
CA ASP A 376 41.63 -17.11 -13.94
C ASP A 376 40.73 -17.99 -14.84
N ASP A 377 41.17 -19.23 -15.09
CA ASP A 377 40.56 -20.14 -16.07
C ASP A 377 39.38 -20.92 -15.44
N ASP A 378 39.42 -21.18 -14.13
CA ASP A 378 38.39 -21.88 -13.37
C ASP A 378 37.40 -20.95 -12.65
N CYS A 379 37.70 -19.65 -12.65
CA CYS A 379 36.81 -18.57 -12.27
C CYS A 379 36.48 -18.53 -10.79
N ASP A 380 37.41 -19.02 -9.94
CA ASP A 380 37.31 -18.95 -8.48
C ASP A 380 37.71 -17.56 -7.91
N GLY A 381 38.26 -16.68 -8.75
CA GLY A 381 38.71 -15.34 -8.41
C GLY A 381 40.19 -15.24 -8.03
N GLN A 382 40.94 -16.34 -8.11
CA GLN A 382 42.39 -16.41 -8.02
C GLN A 382 42.98 -16.63 -9.41
N VAL A 383 44.29 -16.43 -9.54
CA VAL A 383 44.98 -16.53 -10.84
C VAL A 383 46.09 -17.55 -10.69
N ASP A 384 46.05 -18.60 -11.49
CA ASP A 384 47.00 -19.72 -11.54
C ASP A 384 47.18 -20.46 -10.20
N GLU A 385 46.12 -20.61 -9.40
CA GLU A 385 46.20 -21.35 -8.14
C GLU A 385 46.36 -22.86 -8.36
N GLY A 386 47.18 -23.49 -7.50
CA GLY A 386 47.48 -24.92 -7.61
C GLY A 386 48.37 -25.32 -8.80
N VAL A 387 48.68 -24.41 -9.73
CA VAL A 387 49.52 -24.68 -10.91
C VAL A 387 50.86 -23.93 -10.94
N ARG A 388 51.07 -22.99 -10.01
CA ARG A 388 52.35 -22.31 -9.79
C ARG A 388 53.37 -23.18 -9.04
N ASN A 389 54.65 -22.96 -9.31
CA ASN A 389 55.75 -23.58 -8.57
C ASN A 389 55.94 -22.93 -7.17
N ARG A 390 56.93 -23.39 -6.39
CA ARG A 390 57.18 -22.84 -5.03
C ARG A 390 57.58 -21.37 -5.02
N CYS A 391 58.24 -20.89 -6.07
CA CYS A 391 58.54 -19.47 -6.27
C CYS A 391 57.29 -18.63 -6.56
N GLY A 392 56.15 -19.26 -6.86
CA GLY A 392 54.93 -18.57 -7.28
C GLY A 392 54.90 -18.25 -8.78
N ASP A 393 55.82 -18.82 -9.56
CA ASP A 393 55.94 -18.62 -11.00
C ASP A 393 55.38 -19.81 -11.80
N CYS A 394 55.10 -19.56 -13.08
CA CYS A 394 54.70 -20.60 -14.02
C CYS A 394 55.89 -21.34 -14.60
N GLY A 395 55.84 -22.67 -14.55
CA GLY A 395 56.87 -23.56 -15.13
C GLY A 395 57.72 -24.29 -14.08
N PRO A 396 58.77 -25.00 -14.51
CA PRO A 396 59.66 -25.69 -13.58
C PRO A 396 60.36 -24.69 -12.67
N GLU A 397 60.69 -25.14 -11.45
CA GLU A 397 61.52 -24.37 -10.53
C GLU A 397 62.88 -24.06 -11.21
N PRO A 398 63.39 -22.83 -11.10
CA PRO A 398 64.74 -22.50 -11.55
C PRO A 398 65.75 -23.42 -10.88
N GLY A 399 66.91 -23.64 -11.52
CA GLY A 399 68.00 -24.33 -10.86
C GLY A 399 68.81 -23.34 -10.03
N GLU A 400 69.27 -23.80 -8.86
CA GLU A 400 70.06 -22.97 -7.93
C GLU A 400 71.36 -22.43 -8.55
N LEU A 401 71.62 -21.14 -8.36
CA LEU A 401 72.89 -20.50 -8.71
C LEU A 401 73.62 -20.07 -7.44
N CYS A 402 74.95 -20.20 -7.43
CA CYS A 402 75.76 -19.70 -6.33
C CYS A 402 75.86 -18.16 -6.38
N ASN A 403 74.82 -17.48 -5.90
CA ASN A 403 74.67 -16.02 -5.95
C ASN A 403 74.21 -15.40 -4.60
N GLY A 404 73.95 -16.22 -3.58
CA GLY A 404 73.49 -15.79 -2.26
C GLY A 404 71.99 -15.49 -2.15
N LEU A 405 71.19 -15.92 -3.13
CA LEU A 405 69.73 -15.90 -3.15
C LEU A 405 69.22 -17.34 -3.21
N ASP A 406 68.02 -17.57 -2.69
CA ASP A 406 67.26 -18.81 -2.85
C ASP A 406 66.57 -18.75 -4.22
N ASP A 407 67.21 -19.29 -5.27
CA ASP A 407 66.76 -19.15 -6.65
C ASP A 407 65.66 -20.17 -7.02
N ASP A 408 65.63 -21.33 -6.34
CA ASP A 408 64.61 -22.37 -6.54
C ASP A 408 63.43 -22.33 -5.53
N CYS A 409 63.53 -21.43 -4.55
CA CYS A 409 62.53 -21.12 -3.53
C CYS A 409 62.18 -22.32 -2.63
N ASP A 410 63.14 -23.21 -2.37
CA ASP A 410 62.96 -24.33 -1.45
C ASP A 410 63.21 -23.96 0.03
N GLY A 411 63.70 -22.74 0.28
CA GLY A 411 63.99 -22.19 1.60
C GLY A 411 65.43 -22.38 2.07
N ALA A 412 66.28 -23.03 1.27
CA ALA A 412 67.73 -23.03 1.42
C ALA A 412 68.38 -21.99 0.50
N VAL A 413 69.68 -21.72 0.68
CA VAL A 413 70.43 -20.77 -0.14
C VAL A 413 71.69 -21.46 -0.62
N ASP A 414 71.91 -21.42 -1.93
CA ASP A 414 73.04 -21.95 -2.69
C ASP A 414 73.28 -23.49 -2.57
N GLU A 415 72.28 -24.29 -2.21
CA GLU A 415 72.41 -25.75 -2.05
C GLU A 415 72.57 -26.51 -3.38
N GLY A 416 73.24 -27.67 -3.34
CA GLY A 416 73.50 -28.46 -4.54
C GLY A 416 74.46 -27.82 -5.57
N THR A 417 74.90 -26.58 -5.36
CA THR A 417 75.89 -25.91 -6.21
C THR A 417 77.31 -26.30 -5.80
N LEU A 418 78.13 -26.74 -6.78
CA LEU A 418 79.53 -27.06 -6.57
C LEU A 418 80.36 -25.77 -6.49
N ASN A 419 80.20 -25.01 -5.40
CA ASN A 419 81.12 -24.02 -4.80
C ASN A 419 80.40 -23.13 -3.75
N ALA A 420 79.35 -23.62 -3.08
CA ALA A 420 78.75 -22.96 -1.92
C ALA A 420 79.75 -22.74 -0.77
#